data_AF-A0A2H0RBU5-F1
#
_entry.id   AF-A0A2H0RBU5-F1
#
_cell.length_a   1.000
_cell.length_b   1.000
_cell.length_c   1.000
_cell.angle_alpha   90.00
_cell.angle_beta   90.00
_cell.angle_gamma   90.00
#
_symmetry.space_group_name_H-M   'P 1'
#
loop_
_entity.id
_entity.type
_entity.pdbx_description
1 polymer ?
#
loop_
_entity_poly.entity_id
_entity_poly.type
_entity_poly.pdbx_seq_one_letter_code
_entity_poly.pdbx_strand_id
1 'polypeptide(L)'
;MNRWVLLVVIVAISLALSYLIYTKNSLRSTTSTQMSNKTPNAIPKKDTVEQVFVQLKPNYDSKYVDVYLTSSVPLISAEFVFNLDPSLKFNNHSNADLFKDYWVSKEEGNKVRIAGTGGALAEPVTVGTNSMFARLNFDTLTKDADLTLDISSSTAFDANTKSVPIKLEYN
;
A
#
# COMPACT_ATOMS: atom_id res chain seq x y z
N MET A 1 16.12 -6.77 -27.17
CA MET A 1 16.33 -6.12 -25.86
C MET A 1 15.61 -6.93 -24.80
N ASN A 2 16.33 -7.47 -23.82
CA ASN A 2 15.76 -8.36 -22.80
C ASN A 2 14.82 -7.59 -21.86
N ARG A 3 13.57 -8.05 -21.73
CA ARG A 3 12.53 -7.50 -20.84
C ARG A 3 13.00 -7.35 -19.38
N TRP A 4 13.95 -8.19 -18.96
CA TRP A 4 14.58 -8.15 -17.64
C TRP A 4 15.42 -6.89 -17.37
N VAL A 5 16.06 -6.32 -18.40
CA VAL A 5 16.89 -5.11 -18.25
C VAL A 5 16.03 -3.87 -18.06
N LEU A 6 14.85 -3.83 -18.70
CA LEU A 6 13.92 -2.71 -18.59
C LEU A 6 13.33 -2.60 -17.17
N LEU A 7 13.03 -3.74 -16.54
CA LEU A 7 12.44 -3.78 -15.21
C LEU A 7 13.43 -3.28 -14.13
N VAL A 8 14.71 -3.67 -14.25
CA VAL A 8 15.76 -3.22 -13.32
C VAL A 8 15.99 -1.70 -13.41
N VAL A 9 15.92 -1.14 -14.63
CA VAL A 9 16.09 0.30 -14.84
C VAL A 9 14.93 1.10 -14.22
N ILE A 10 13.69 0.62 -14.33
CA ILE A 10 12.53 1.30 -13.75
C ILE A 10 12.62 1.32 -12.22
N VAL A 11 12.96 0.19 -11.59
CA VAL A 11 13.09 0.10 -10.12
C VAL A 11 14.22 1.00 -9.60
N ALA A 12 15.35 1.05 -10.30
CA ALA A 12 16.49 1.89 -9.91
C ALA A 12 16.17 3.40 -9.99
N ILE A 13 15.39 3.83 -10.99
CA ILE A 13 14.97 5.24 -11.14
C ILE A 13 14.00 5.64 -10.02
N SER A 14 13.06 4.76 -9.64
CA SER A 14 12.11 5.02 -8.55
C SER A 14 12.79 5.16 -7.19
N LEU A 15 13.81 4.35 -6.90
CA LEU A 15 14.59 4.45 -5.66
C LEU A 15 15.42 5.74 -5.61
N ALA A 16 16.01 6.16 -6.73
CA ALA A 16 16.81 7.38 -6.81
C ALA A 16 15.98 8.66 -6.62
N LEU A 17 14.76 8.72 -7.20
CA LEU A 17 13.86 9.85 -6.99
C LEU A 17 13.39 9.95 -5.53
N SER A 18 13.13 8.81 -4.89
CA SER A 18 12.70 8.76 -3.49
C SER A 18 13.77 9.31 -2.53
N TYR A 19 15.04 9.01 -2.81
CA TYR A 19 16.17 9.51 -2.01
C TYR A 19 16.43 11.02 -2.19
N LEU A 20 16.19 11.55 -3.39
CA LEU A 20 16.33 12.98 -3.67
C LEU A 20 15.22 13.82 -3.01
N ILE A 21 14.01 13.28 -2.89
CA ILE A 21 12.88 13.95 -2.23
C ILE A 21 13.09 13.97 -0.70
N TYR A 22 13.59 12.86 -0.12
CA TYR A 22 13.88 12.77 1.31
C TYR A 22 14.92 13.81 1.77
N THR A 23 16.02 13.96 1.03
CA THR A 23 17.10 14.91 1.39
C THR A 23 16.69 16.38 1.24
N LYS A 24 15.79 16.71 0.30
CA LYS A 24 15.35 18.09 0.05
C LYS A 24 14.37 18.61 1.11
N ASN A 25 13.59 17.74 1.74
CA ASN A 25 12.64 18.13 2.79
C ASN A 25 13.27 18.26 4.18
N SER A 26 14.46 17.69 4.42
CA SER A 26 15.16 17.80 5.71
C SER A 26 15.83 19.16 5.95
N LEU A 27 15.92 20.04 4.95
CA LEU A 27 16.67 21.31 5.01
C LEU A 27 15.80 22.57 5.11
N ARG A 28 14.47 22.44 5.17
CA ARG A 28 13.55 23.59 5.19
C ARG A 28 12.74 23.68 6.47
N SER A 29 13.44 23.76 7.60
CA SER A 29 12.85 24.22 8.88
C SER A 29 13.46 25.57 9.22
N THR A 30 12.92 26.64 8.62
CA THR A 30 13.23 28.03 9.02
C THR A 30 12.05 28.60 9.79
N THR A 31 12.38 28.99 11.01
CA THR A 31 11.63 29.72 12.03
C THR A 31 10.84 30.89 11.46
N SER A 32 9.56 30.99 11.80
CA SER A 32 8.79 32.22 11.75
C SER A 32 7.86 32.24 12.96
N THR A 33 8.18 33.11 13.93
CA THR A 33 7.26 33.46 15.01
C THR A 33 6.94 34.94 14.85
N GLN A 34 5.75 35.25 14.34
CA GLN A 34 5.12 36.56 14.48
C GLN A 34 3.85 36.45 15.33
N MET A 35 3.55 37.56 15.99
CA MET A 35 2.72 37.75 17.17
C MET A 35 1.23 37.40 17.03
N SER A 36 0.73 36.80 18.12
CA SER A 36 -0.58 36.94 18.78
C SER A 36 -1.66 37.78 18.06
N ASN A 37 -2.76 37.10 17.66
CA ASN A 37 -4.09 37.68 17.75
C ASN A 37 -5.10 36.61 18.18
N LYS A 38 -5.80 36.89 19.28
CA LYS A 38 -6.68 35.96 19.99
C LYS A 38 -8.10 36.05 19.39
N THR A 39 -8.59 34.96 18.82
CA THR A 39 -10.00 34.79 18.37
C THR A 39 -10.50 33.43 18.85
N PRO A 40 -11.81 33.27 19.14
CA PRO A 40 -12.33 32.30 20.10
C PRO A 40 -12.27 30.87 19.58
N ASN A 41 -12.03 29.93 20.50
CA ASN A 41 -11.92 28.48 20.32
C ASN A 41 -12.68 27.92 19.11
N ALA A 42 -11.99 27.76 17.99
CA ALA A 42 -12.37 26.74 17.02
C ALA A 42 -12.11 25.39 17.71
N ILE A 43 -13.16 24.59 17.88
CA ILE A 43 -13.00 23.16 18.12
C ILE A 43 -12.09 22.67 17.00
N PRO A 44 -10.90 22.10 17.28
CA PRO A 44 -10.01 21.67 16.22
C PRO A 44 -10.78 20.68 15.36
N LYS A 45 -10.93 21.01 14.07
CA LYS A 45 -11.32 20.02 13.06
C LYS A 45 -10.37 18.86 13.28
N LYS A 46 -10.91 17.69 13.62
CA LYS A 46 -10.12 16.46 13.68
C LYS A 46 -9.52 16.32 12.29
N ASP A 47 -8.23 16.59 12.15
CA ASP A 47 -7.50 16.34 10.91
C ASP A 47 -7.77 14.88 10.57
N THR A 48 -8.60 14.67 9.54
CA THR A 48 -8.88 13.33 9.07
C THR A 48 -7.63 12.95 8.31
N VAL A 49 -6.70 12.32 9.03
CA VAL A 49 -5.43 11.87 8.45
C VAL A 49 -5.76 11.00 7.25
N GLU A 50 -5.35 11.47 6.07
CA GLU A 50 -5.48 10.71 4.84
C GLU A 50 -4.74 9.39 4.99
N GLN A 51 -5.42 8.26 4.81
CA GLN A 51 -4.85 6.95 5.09
C GLN A 51 -5.47 5.87 4.22
N VAL A 52 -4.72 4.78 4.05
CA VAL A 52 -5.19 3.53 3.45
C VAL A 52 -5.33 2.49 4.55
N PHE A 53 -6.50 1.90 4.63
CA PHE A 53 -6.79 0.77 5.49
C PHE A 53 -6.79 -0.52 4.69
N VAL A 54 -6.05 -1.50 5.18
CA VAL A 54 -5.98 -2.85 4.64
C VAL A 54 -6.75 -3.77 5.56
N GLN A 55 -7.68 -4.55 5.03
CA GLN A 55 -8.39 -5.60 5.75
C GLN A 55 -8.10 -6.94 5.11
N LEU A 56 -7.86 -7.96 5.94
CA LEU A 56 -7.67 -9.34 5.52
C LEU A 56 -8.90 -10.16 5.88
N LYS A 57 -9.46 -10.86 4.89
CA LYS A 57 -10.62 -11.74 5.08
C LYS A 57 -10.28 -13.16 4.65
N PRO A 58 -9.80 -14.01 5.58
CA PRO A 58 -9.49 -15.41 5.28
C PRO A 58 -10.76 -16.23 5.05
N ASN A 59 -10.70 -17.14 4.09
CA ASN A 59 -11.64 -18.23 3.89
C ASN A 59 -10.87 -19.56 3.99
N TYR A 60 -10.99 -20.22 5.14
CA TYR A 60 -10.24 -21.44 5.44
C TYR A 60 -10.69 -22.65 4.63
N ASP A 61 -11.98 -22.73 4.27
CA ASP A 61 -12.53 -23.86 3.51
C ASP A 61 -12.03 -23.84 2.06
N SER A 62 -12.01 -22.65 1.46
CA SER A 62 -11.54 -22.42 0.08
C SER A 62 -10.07 -22.00 0.01
N LYS A 63 -9.39 -21.93 1.15
CA LYS A 63 -7.95 -21.67 1.32
C LYS A 63 -7.46 -20.40 0.62
N TYR A 64 -8.16 -19.30 0.81
CA TYR A 64 -7.74 -18.01 0.29
C TYR A 64 -7.85 -16.90 1.32
N VAL A 65 -7.14 -15.81 1.10
CA VAL A 65 -7.30 -14.56 1.84
C VAL A 65 -7.61 -13.45 0.85
N ASP A 66 -8.76 -12.81 1.04
CA ASP A 66 -9.10 -11.60 0.30
C ASP A 66 -8.49 -10.38 1.01
N VAL A 67 -7.80 -9.54 0.24
CA VAL A 67 -7.23 -8.28 0.69
C VAL A 67 -8.16 -7.17 0.22
N TYR A 68 -8.76 -6.47 1.17
CA TYR A 68 -9.65 -5.34 0.94
C TYR A 68 -8.96 -4.04 1.32
N LEU A 69 -9.29 -2.99 0.56
CA LEU A 69 -8.83 -1.64 0.82
C LEU A 69 -10.02 -0.72 1.10
N THR A 70 -9.79 0.20 2.02
CA THR A 70 -10.57 1.42 2.15
C THR A 70 -9.59 2.57 2.16
N SER A 71 -9.82 3.61 1.36
CA SER A 71 -9.00 4.82 1.40
C SER A 71 -9.86 6.05 1.53
N SER A 72 -9.36 7.04 2.24
CA SER A 72 -9.95 8.38 2.28
C SER A 72 -9.49 9.28 1.12
N VAL A 73 -8.60 8.79 0.25
CA VAL A 73 -8.05 9.54 -0.89
C VAL A 73 -7.97 8.67 -2.15
N PRO A 74 -8.03 9.26 -3.36
CA PRO A 74 -7.70 8.56 -4.58
C PRO A 74 -6.22 8.16 -4.62
N LEU A 75 -5.94 6.93 -5.07
CA LEU A 75 -4.59 6.36 -5.11
C LEU A 75 -4.12 6.19 -6.55
N ILE A 76 -2.87 6.54 -6.84
CA ILE A 76 -2.23 6.21 -8.14
C ILE A 76 -1.57 4.84 -8.11
N SER A 77 -1.13 4.41 -6.94
CA SER A 77 -0.52 3.10 -6.72
C SER A 77 -0.60 2.69 -5.27
N ALA A 78 -0.59 1.37 -5.05
CA ALA A 78 -0.47 0.76 -3.74
C ALA A 78 0.32 -0.54 -3.86
N GLU A 79 1.18 -0.79 -2.89
CA GLU A 79 2.01 -1.98 -2.77
C GLU A 79 1.97 -2.46 -1.32
N PHE A 80 1.64 -3.72 -1.12
CA PHE A 80 1.56 -4.34 0.20
C PHE A 80 2.44 -5.58 0.25
N VAL A 81 3.20 -5.69 1.34
CA VAL A 81 4.06 -6.84 1.61
C VAL A 81 3.49 -7.60 2.80
N PHE A 82 3.27 -8.89 2.62
CA PHE A 82 2.79 -9.77 3.67
C PHE A 82 3.86 -10.78 4.04
N ASN A 83 4.12 -10.92 5.33
CA ASN A 83 4.85 -12.04 5.88
C ASN A 83 3.88 -13.21 6.04
N LEU A 84 4.23 -14.34 5.46
CA LEU A 84 3.49 -15.59 5.60
C LEU A 84 4.06 -16.39 6.76
N ASP A 85 3.19 -17.00 7.56
CA ASP A 85 3.59 -18.11 8.42
C ASP A 85 4.29 -19.20 7.56
N PRO A 86 5.40 -19.83 8.03
CA PRO A 86 6.13 -20.84 7.26
C PRO A 86 5.31 -22.05 6.78
N SER A 87 4.21 -22.35 7.47
CA SER A 87 3.26 -23.41 7.11
C SER A 87 2.36 -23.04 5.93
N LEU A 88 2.22 -21.74 5.62
CA LEU A 88 1.47 -21.27 4.45
C LEU A 88 2.29 -21.44 3.18
N LYS A 89 1.69 -22.10 2.19
CA LYS A 89 2.26 -22.22 0.85
C LYS A 89 1.39 -21.42 -0.12
N PHE A 90 1.87 -20.23 -0.47
CA PHE A 90 1.27 -19.41 -1.52
C PHE A 90 1.30 -20.18 -2.85
N ASN A 91 0.13 -20.28 -3.49
CA ASN A 91 -0.08 -21.00 -4.74
C ASN A 91 -0.23 -20.02 -5.90
N ASN A 92 -1.32 -19.24 -5.89
CA ASN A 92 -1.63 -18.29 -6.95
C ASN A 92 -2.46 -17.11 -6.42
N HIS A 93 -2.87 -16.22 -7.31
CA HIS A 93 -3.65 -15.04 -6.95
C HIS A 93 -4.70 -14.73 -8.02
N SER A 94 -5.70 -13.93 -7.67
CA SER A 94 -6.60 -13.30 -8.64
C SER A 94 -6.71 -11.80 -8.39
N ASN A 95 -6.74 -11.03 -9.49
CA ASN A 95 -6.95 -9.59 -9.46
C ASN A 95 -8.42 -9.26 -9.17
N ALA A 96 -8.63 -8.12 -8.52
CA ALA A 96 -9.95 -7.55 -8.28
C ALA A 96 -10.35 -6.45 -9.28
N ASP A 97 -9.50 -6.20 -10.28
CA ASP A 97 -9.63 -5.16 -11.31
C ASP A 97 -9.77 -3.73 -10.76
N LEU A 98 -9.28 -3.50 -9.54
CA LEU A 98 -9.28 -2.17 -8.92
C LEU A 98 -8.24 -1.23 -9.57
N PHE A 99 -7.08 -1.77 -9.93
CA PHE A 99 -6.02 -1.05 -10.63
C PHE A 99 -5.84 -1.59 -12.03
N LYS A 100 -5.40 -0.72 -12.95
CA LYS A 100 -5.20 -1.05 -14.36
C LYS A 100 -4.09 -2.09 -14.56
N ASP A 101 -2.95 -1.86 -13.91
CA ASP A 101 -1.85 -2.81 -13.89
C ASP A 101 -1.72 -3.40 -12.49
N TYR A 102 -1.55 -4.72 -12.42
CA TYR A 102 -1.52 -5.48 -11.19
C TYR A 102 -0.54 -6.63 -11.29
N TRP A 103 0.21 -6.88 -10.22
CA TRP A 103 1.09 -8.03 -10.12
C TRP A 103 1.26 -8.51 -8.68
N VAL A 104 1.61 -9.79 -8.56
CA VAL A 104 1.96 -10.45 -7.30
C VAL A 104 3.28 -11.16 -7.49
N SER A 105 4.18 -11.01 -6.52
CA SER A 105 5.42 -11.78 -6.47
C SER A 105 5.54 -12.50 -5.14
N LYS A 106 6.08 -13.72 -5.20
CA LYS A 106 6.61 -14.40 -4.02
C LYS A 106 8.05 -13.95 -3.85
N GLU A 107 8.39 -13.44 -2.67
CA GLU A 107 9.75 -13.03 -2.35
C GLU A 107 10.49 -14.12 -1.56
N GLU A 108 11.81 -13.95 -1.43
CA GLU A 108 12.62 -14.76 -0.52
C GLU A 108 12.15 -14.56 0.93
N GLY A 109 12.16 -15.64 1.73
CA GLY A 109 11.82 -15.56 3.16
C GLY A 109 10.33 -15.59 3.51
N ASN A 110 9.51 -16.35 2.77
CA ASN A 110 8.06 -16.51 3.03
C ASN A 110 7.30 -15.18 3.01
N LYS A 111 7.60 -14.31 2.05
CA LYS A 111 6.83 -13.09 1.83
C LYS A 111 6.09 -13.12 0.50
N VAL A 112 4.97 -12.43 0.46
CA VAL A 112 4.22 -12.14 -0.77
C VAL A 112 4.07 -10.63 -0.90
N ARG A 113 4.48 -10.10 -2.04
CA ARG A 113 4.27 -8.70 -2.41
C ARG A 113 3.16 -8.63 -3.44
N ILE A 114 2.22 -7.71 -3.23
CA ILE A 114 1.17 -7.38 -4.17
C ILE A 114 1.25 -5.91 -4.52
N ALA A 115 1.11 -5.55 -5.79
CA ALA A 115 1.11 -4.17 -6.21
C ALA A 115 0.06 -3.89 -7.29
N GLY A 116 -0.50 -2.69 -7.25
CA GLY A 116 -1.42 -2.16 -8.24
C GLY A 116 -1.05 -0.73 -8.59
N THR A 117 -1.20 -0.36 -9.87
CA THR A 117 -0.98 1.01 -10.37
C THR A 117 -2.01 1.40 -11.41
N GLY A 118 -2.34 2.69 -11.48
CA GLY A 118 -3.16 3.28 -12.54
C GLY A 118 -2.50 3.22 -13.93
N GLY A 119 -1.25 2.79 -14.01
CA GLY A 119 -0.49 2.57 -15.25
C GLY A 119 0.39 3.74 -15.67
N ALA A 120 0.95 3.69 -16.89
CA ALA A 120 1.94 4.67 -17.36
C ALA A 120 1.45 6.13 -17.49
N LEU A 121 0.13 6.34 -17.45
CA LEU A 121 -0.53 7.66 -17.40
C LEU A 121 -1.37 7.81 -16.12
N ALA A 122 -0.96 7.12 -15.04
CA ALA A 122 -1.72 6.84 -13.81
C ALA A 122 -2.84 7.85 -13.50
N GLU A 123 -4.07 7.48 -13.87
CA GLU A 123 -5.24 8.16 -13.36
C GLU A 123 -5.47 7.71 -11.91
N PRO A 124 -5.76 8.63 -10.98
CA PRO A 124 -6.06 8.24 -9.61
C PRO A 124 -7.28 7.32 -9.54
N VAL A 125 -7.10 6.17 -8.90
CA VAL A 125 -8.16 5.20 -8.62
C VAL A 125 -8.87 5.62 -7.34
N THR A 126 -10.19 5.82 -7.45
CA THR A 126 -11.01 6.03 -6.26
C THR A 126 -11.27 4.69 -5.59
N VAL A 127 -10.71 4.50 -4.40
CA VAL A 127 -10.91 3.29 -3.60
C VAL A 127 -12.12 3.51 -2.69
N GLY A 128 -13.22 2.81 -2.98
CA GLY A 128 -14.41 2.80 -2.12
C GLY A 128 -14.19 2.00 -0.84
N THR A 129 -15.20 2.00 0.04
CA THR A 129 -15.21 1.14 1.23
C THR A 129 -15.21 -0.33 0.83
N ASN A 130 -14.33 -1.13 1.44
CA ASN A 130 -14.21 -2.57 1.16
C ASN A 130 -14.01 -2.88 -0.33
N SER A 131 -13.16 -2.12 -1.03
CA SER A 131 -12.77 -2.45 -2.40
C SER A 131 -11.81 -3.63 -2.38
N MET A 132 -12.15 -4.74 -3.02
CA MET A 132 -11.21 -5.87 -3.13
C MET A 132 -10.00 -5.41 -3.95
N PHE A 133 -8.80 -5.72 -3.48
CA PHE A 133 -7.54 -5.40 -4.15
C PHE A 133 -6.87 -6.65 -4.71
N ALA A 134 -6.89 -7.74 -3.94
CA ALA A 134 -6.33 -9.01 -4.35
C ALA A 134 -7.03 -10.16 -3.63
N ARG A 135 -6.99 -11.35 -4.23
CA ARG A 135 -7.16 -12.62 -3.52
C ARG A 135 -5.87 -13.41 -3.61
N LEU A 136 -5.38 -13.87 -2.47
CA LEU A 136 -4.22 -14.73 -2.34
C LEU A 136 -4.70 -16.15 -2.04
N ASN A 137 -4.39 -17.12 -2.89
CA ASN A 137 -4.76 -18.52 -2.71
C ASN A 137 -3.56 -19.32 -2.19
N PHE A 138 -3.84 -20.26 -1.29
CA PHE A 138 -2.85 -21.07 -0.60
C PHE A 138 -3.16 -22.57 -0.75
N ASP A 139 -2.14 -23.41 -0.76
CA ASP A 139 -2.33 -24.87 -0.75
C ASP A 139 -2.88 -25.35 0.61
N THR A 140 -2.50 -24.62 1.67
CA THR A 140 -2.89 -24.80 3.06
C THR A 140 -3.16 -23.44 3.69
N LEU A 141 -4.31 -23.30 4.34
CA LEU A 141 -4.67 -22.14 5.15
C LEU A 141 -5.44 -22.65 6.37
N THR A 142 -4.88 -22.47 7.55
CA THR A 142 -5.47 -22.90 8.82
C THR A 142 -5.75 -21.69 9.71
N LYS A 143 -6.61 -21.86 10.72
CA LYS A 143 -6.94 -20.79 11.66
C LYS A 143 -5.74 -20.32 12.50
N ASP A 144 -4.75 -21.19 12.65
CA ASP A 144 -3.54 -20.93 13.44
C ASP A 144 -2.39 -20.35 12.60
N ALA A 145 -2.58 -20.20 11.28
CA ALA A 145 -1.57 -19.68 10.37
C ALA A 145 -1.82 -18.19 10.09
N ASP A 146 -0.82 -17.38 10.37
CA ASP A 146 -0.91 -15.93 10.27
C ASP A 146 -0.45 -15.39 8.90
N LEU A 147 -1.18 -14.38 8.44
CA LEU A 147 -0.79 -13.51 7.33
C LEU A 147 -0.66 -12.08 7.86
N THR A 148 0.57 -11.59 7.98
CA THR A 148 0.84 -10.31 8.65
C THR A 148 1.32 -9.26 7.65
N LEU A 149 0.69 -8.09 7.65
CA LEU A 149 1.11 -6.95 6.83
C LEU A 149 2.42 -6.35 7.37
N ASP A 150 3.47 -6.34 6.55
CA ASP A 150 4.71 -5.61 6.79
C ASP A 150 4.53 -4.15 6.35
N ILE A 151 4.07 -3.32 7.29
CA ILE A 151 3.80 -1.89 7.03
C ILE A 151 5.10 -1.17 6.60
N SER A 152 6.25 -1.56 7.13
CA SER A 152 7.53 -0.89 6.83
C SER A 152 8.01 -1.11 5.40
N SER A 153 7.58 -2.22 4.80
CA SER A 153 7.90 -2.60 3.41
C SER A 153 6.76 -2.31 2.42
N SER A 154 5.65 -1.75 2.91
CA SER A 154 4.45 -1.44 2.12
C SER A 154 4.37 0.06 1.81
N THR A 155 3.82 0.42 0.65
CA THR A 155 3.71 1.82 0.22
C THR A 155 2.38 2.10 -0.47
N ALA A 156 1.89 3.33 -0.36
CA ALA A 156 0.72 3.79 -1.09
C ALA A 156 0.92 5.25 -1.45
N PHE A 157 0.47 5.65 -2.64
CA PHE A 157 0.65 7.01 -3.15
C PHE A 157 -0.67 7.61 -3.61
N ASP A 158 -0.92 8.85 -3.22
CA ASP A 158 -2.10 9.61 -3.63
C ASP A 158 -2.00 10.11 -5.08
N ALA A 159 -3.07 10.76 -5.56
CA ALA A 159 -3.12 11.47 -6.83
C ALA A 159 -1.94 12.44 -7.09
N ASN A 160 -1.29 12.94 -6.03
CA ASN A 160 -0.20 13.91 -6.09
C ASN A 160 1.18 13.26 -5.87
N THR A 161 1.29 11.93 -5.94
CA THR A 161 2.52 11.16 -5.68
C THR A 161 3.07 11.27 -4.25
N LYS A 162 2.24 11.69 -3.30
CA LYS A 162 2.60 11.75 -1.87
C LYS A 162 2.34 10.41 -1.22
N SER A 163 3.24 10.00 -0.34
CA SER A 163 3.07 8.79 0.47
C SER A 163 1.86 8.95 1.40
N VAL A 164 1.00 7.95 1.39
CA VAL A 164 -0.20 7.86 2.23
C VAL A 164 0.04 6.80 3.32
N PRO A 165 -0.14 7.13 4.61
CA PRO A 165 -0.04 6.17 5.70
C PRO A 165 -0.91 4.93 5.49
N ILE A 166 -0.36 3.75 5.77
CA ILE A 166 -1.05 2.46 5.71
C ILE A 166 -1.33 1.96 7.13
N LYS A 167 -2.53 1.43 7.35
CA LYS A 167 -2.92 0.74 8.58
C LYS A 167 -3.59 -0.59 8.27
N LEU A 168 -3.29 -1.59 9.09
CA LEU A 168 -4.05 -2.84 9.13
C LEU A 168 -5.29 -2.64 10.01
N GLU A 169 -6.46 -2.97 9.48
CA GLU A 169 -7.71 -3.04 10.23
C GLU A 169 -8.04 -4.49 10.56
N TYR A 170 -8.25 -4.74 11.84
CA TYR A 170 -8.80 -5.99 12.35
C TYR A 170 -10.32 -5.81 12.47
N ASN A 171 -11.08 -6.71 11.86
CA ASN A 171 -12.52 -6.84 12.12
C ASN A 171 -12.75 -7.82 13.26
#